data_AF-I4I724-F1
#
_entry.id   AF-I4I724-F1
#
_cell.length_a   1.000
_cell.length_b   1.000
_cell.length_c   1.000
_cell.angle_alpha   90.00
_cell.angle_beta   90.00
_cell.angle_gamma   90.00
#
_symmetry.space_group_name_H-M   'P 1'
#
loop_
_entity.id
_entity.type
_entity.pdbx_description
1 polymer ?
#
loop_
_entity_poly.entity_id
_entity_poly.type
_entity_poly.pdbx_seq_one_letter_code
_entity_poly.pdbx_strand_id
1 'polypeptide(L)'
;MDWYHLIENLYKVGGSFQRIDEVKCFLWKGEVDAAISCFEGWSEPQVENFIIYLNKHKHRIVNYGYLQAEGISIGSGSVESKIKQIAHRLKITGASWQSCNVPQVLRHRCAYLNGCLF
;
A
#
# COMPACT_ATOMS: atom_id res chain seq x y z
N MET A 1 -2.53 1.23 6.14
CA MET A 1 -1.33 0.64 5.52
C MET A 1 -1.82 0.00 4.23
N ASP A 2 -1.03 -0.02 3.17
CA ASP A 2 -1.45 -0.70 1.94
C ASP A 2 -1.34 -2.22 2.10
N TRP A 3 -2.38 -2.98 1.69
CA TRP A 3 -2.40 -4.43 1.82
C TRP A 3 -1.26 -5.12 1.05
N TYR A 4 -1.01 -4.70 -0.19
CA TYR A 4 -0.01 -5.33 -1.05
C TYR A 4 1.41 -5.09 -0.55
N HIS A 5 1.69 -3.89 -0.05
CA HIS A 5 2.97 -3.59 0.60
C HIS A 5 3.16 -4.38 1.90
N LEU A 6 2.09 -4.57 2.69
CA LEU A 6 2.15 -5.39 3.90
C LEU A 6 2.51 -6.84 3.55
N ILE A 7 1.85 -7.41 2.54
CA ILE A 7 2.08 -8.78 2.08
C ILE A 7 3.45 -8.95 1.41
N GLU A 8 3.93 -7.96 0.66
CA GLU A 8 5.30 -8.00 0.12
C GLU A 8 6.34 -8.11 1.24
N ASN A 9 6.16 -7.38 2.35
CA ASN A 9 7.06 -7.48 3.50
C ASN A 9 6.95 -8.84 4.22
N LEU A 10 5.75 -9.41 4.31
CA LEU A 10 5.58 -10.76 4.85
C LEU A 10 6.33 -11.81 4.02
N TYR A 11 6.26 -11.74 2.69
CA TYR A 11 6.94 -12.70 1.83
C TYR A 11 8.47 -12.61 1.91
N LYS A 12 9.03 -11.46 2.29
CA LYS A 12 10.47 -11.31 2.56
C LYS A 12 10.94 -12.12 3.79
N VAL A 13 10.03 -12.51 4.69
CA VAL A 13 10.35 -13.37 5.85
C VAL A 13 10.68 -14.80 5.41
N GLY A 14 10.08 -15.29 4.32
CA GLY A 14 10.27 -16.66 3.83
C GLY A 14 9.77 -17.74 4.81
N GLY A 15 10.36 -18.94 4.71
CA GLY A 15 9.99 -20.10 5.54
C GLY A 15 8.80 -20.89 5.02
N SER A 16 8.04 -21.50 5.93
CA SER A 16 6.90 -22.36 5.58
C SER A 16 5.74 -21.56 4.98
N PHE A 17 5.26 -21.98 3.81
CA PHE A 17 4.07 -21.40 3.18
C PHE A 17 2.83 -21.49 4.06
N GLN A 18 2.68 -22.58 4.83
CA GLN A 18 1.54 -22.75 5.73
C GLN A 18 1.50 -21.65 6.81
N ARG A 19 2.67 -21.32 7.39
CA ARG A 19 2.77 -20.22 8.37
C ARG A 19 2.51 -18.87 7.72
N ILE A 20 3.05 -18.63 6.52
CA ILE A 20 2.79 -17.39 5.78
C ILE A 20 1.30 -17.21 5.54
N ASP A 21 0.58 -18.25 5.14
CA ASP A 21 -0.86 -18.17 4.90
C ASP A 21 -1.68 -18.01 6.19
N GLU A 22 -1.25 -18.60 7.30
CA GLU A 22 -1.83 -18.36 8.62
C GLU A 22 -1.67 -16.89 9.05
N VAL A 23 -0.44 -16.35 8.96
CA VAL A 23 -0.14 -14.94 9.28
C VAL A 23 -0.95 -13.99 8.39
N LYS A 24 -1.08 -14.30 7.10
CA LYS A 24 -1.95 -13.54 6.20
C LYS A 24 -3.38 -13.49 6.67
N CYS A 25 -3.95 -14.61 7.14
CA CYS A 25 -5.32 -14.67 7.60
C CYS A 25 -5.55 -13.73 8.80
N PHE A 26 -4.61 -13.68 9.74
CA PHE A 26 -4.66 -12.74 10.86
C PHE A 26 -4.53 -11.28 10.40
N LEU A 27 -3.54 -10.99 9.56
CA LEU A 27 -3.33 -9.64 9.04
C LEU A 27 -4.52 -9.14 8.19
N TRP A 28 -5.19 -10.04 7.45
CA TRP A 28 -6.38 -9.71 6.66
C TRP A 28 -7.52 -9.18 7.52
N LYS A 29 -7.66 -9.69 8.74
CA LYS A 29 -8.65 -9.26 9.73
C LYS A 29 -8.18 -8.08 10.59
N GLY A 30 -6.91 -7.68 10.46
CA GLY A 30 -6.28 -6.64 11.28
C GLY A 30 -5.76 -7.14 12.63
N GLU A 31 -5.67 -8.45 12.83
CA GLU A 31 -5.25 -9.08 14.09
C GLU A 31 -3.71 -9.16 14.18
N VAL A 32 -3.08 -8.00 14.39
CA VAL A 32 -1.60 -7.87 14.36
C VAL A 32 -0.91 -8.68 15.47
N ASP A 33 -1.47 -8.73 16.67
CA ASP A 33 -0.85 -9.45 17.79
C ASP A 33 -0.85 -10.97 17.55
N ALA A 34 -1.94 -11.53 17.03
CA ALA A 34 -2.02 -12.94 16.65
C ALA A 34 -1.02 -13.28 15.53
N ALA A 35 -0.87 -12.38 14.55
CA ALA A 35 0.14 -12.51 13.49
C ALA A 35 1.56 -12.52 14.04
N ILE A 36 1.87 -11.71 15.07
CA ILE A 36 3.19 -11.68 15.71
C ILE A 36 3.46 -12.98 16.48
N SER A 37 2.48 -13.52 17.20
CA SER A 37 2.62 -14.78 17.95
C SER A 37 2.95 -15.98 17.06
N CYS A 38 2.60 -15.96 15.78
CA CYS A 38 2.98 -17.01 14.81
C CYS A 38 4.50 -17.13 14.60
N PHE A 39 5.27 -16.12 15.01
CA PHE A 39 6.72 -16.07 14.90
C PHE A 39 7.45 -16.37 16.23
N GLU A 40 6.73 -16.74 17.29
CA GLU A 40 7.34 -17.09 18.57
C GLU A 40 8.37 -18.22 18.43
N GLY A 41 9.53 -18.04 19.08
CA GLY A 41 10.65 -18.99 19.04
C GLY A 41 11.46 -18.96 17.74
N TRP A 42 11.18 -18.04 16.81
CA TRP A 42 11.93 -17.91 15.56
C TRP A 42 12.80 -16.63 15.54
N SER A 43 14.09 -16.80 15.83
CA SER A 43 15.06 -15.70 15.98
C SER A 43 15.93 -15.48 14.75
N GLU A 44 15.30 -15.30 13.59
CA GLU A 44 16.01 -14.90 12.37
C GLU A 44 15.89 -13.38 12.13
N PRO A 45 16.93 -12.70 11.61
CA PRO A 45 16.90 -11.25 11.40
C PRO A 45 15.72 -10.77 10.56
N GLN A 46 15.32 -11.55 9.54
CA GLN A 46 14.17 -11.23 8.68
C GLN A 46 12.83 -11.27 9.43
N VAL A 47 12.69 -12.16 10.42
CA VAL A 47 11.51 -12.28 11.27
C VAL A 47 11.45 -11.11 12.24
N GLU A 48 12.57 -10.80 12.90
CA GLU A 48 12.67 -9.66 13.82
C GLU A 48 12.36 -8.34 13.11
N ASN A 49 12.91 -8.13 11.91
CA ASN A 49 12.63 -6.97 11.08
C ASN A 49 11.13 -6.86 10.74
N PHE A 50 10.47 -7.98 10.44
CA PHE A 50 9.05 -7.98 10.14
C PHE A 50 8.19 -7.73 11.38
N ILE A 51 8.55 -8.26 12.56
CA ILE A 51 7.87 -7.97 13.83
C ILE A 51 8.01 -6.47 14.17
N ILE A 52 9.20 -5.88 14.00
CA ILE A 52 9.42 -4.44 14.21
C ILE A 52 8.55 -3.63 13.24
N TYR A 53 8.50 -4.05 11.96
CA TYR A 53 7.66 -3.42 10.95
C TYR A 53 6.18 -3.47 11.31
N LEU A 54 5.67 -4.63 11.75
CA LEU A 54 4.28 -4.79 12.21
C LEU A 54 3.98 -3.89 13.40
N ASN A 55 4.85 -3.85 14.41
CA ASN A 55 4.67 -2.99 15.57
C ASN A 55 4.63 -1.49 15.19
N LYS A 56 5.55 -1.05 14.32
CA LYS A 56 5.59 0.33 13.81
C LYS A 56 4.30 0.71 13.08
N HIS A 57 3.71 -0.22 12.35
CA HIS A 57 2.56 0.02 11.49
C HIS A 57 1.23 -0.48 12.06
N LYS A 58 1.21 -1.02 13.29
CA LYS A 58 0.04 -1.65 13.93
C LYS A 58 -1.22 -0.78 13.85
N HIS A 59 -1.12 0.50 14.20
CA HIS A 59 -2.23 1.46 14.16
C HIS A 59 -2.77 1.75 12.75
N ARG A 60 -2.01 1.43 11.69
CA ARG A 60 -2.43 1.62 10.29
C ARG A 60 -2.97 0.33 9.67
N ILE A 61 -2.78 -0.81 10.32
CA ILE A 61 -3.30 -2.10 9.88
C ILE A 61 -4.74 -2.18 10.35
N VAL A 62 -5.65 -2.45 9.42
CA VAL A 62 -7.10 -2.43 9.62
C VAL A 62 -7.68 -3.78 9.17
N ASN A 63 -8.97 -3.99 9.39
CA ASN A 63 -9.66 -5.14 8.82
C ASN A 63 -9.85 -4.96 7.31
N TYR A 64 -8.92 -5.48 6.52
CA TYR A 64 -8.95 -5.39 5.06
C TYR A 64 -10.10 -6.18 4.45
N GLY A 65 -10.48 -7.31 5.05
CA GLY A 65 -11.64 -8.09 4.62
C GLY A 65 -12.93 -7.29 4.69
N TYR A 66 -13.14 -6.55 5.77
CA TYR A 66 -14.27 -5.66 5.92
C TYR A 66 -14.24 -4.53 4.88
N LEU A 67 -13.10 -3.85 4.71
CA LEU A 67 -12.99 -2.77 3.72
C LEU A 67 -13.26 -3.27 2.30
N GLN A 68 -12.75 -4.44 1.93
CA GLN A 68 -12.99 -5.01 0.61
C GLN A 68 -14.47 -5.38 0.41
N ALA A 69 -15.14 -5.93 1.43
CA ALA A 69 -16.57 -6.23 1.38
C ALA A 69 -17.43 -4.97 1.20
N GLU A 70 -17.03 -3.85 1.80
CA GLU A 70 -17.65 -2.53 1.64
C GLU A 70 -17.26 -1.83 0.32
N GLY A 71 -16.46 -2.48 -0.54
CA GLY A 71 -15.98 -1.89 -1.81
C GLY A 71 -14.94 -0.78 -1.64
N ILE A 72 -14.35 -0.65 -0.45
CA ILE A 72 -13.30 0.32 -0.17
C ILE A 72 -11.96 -0.23 -0.65
N SER A 73 -11.19 0.60 -1.35
CA SER A 73 -9.87 0.22 -1.87
C SER A 73 -8.89 -0.07 -0.73
N ILE A 74 -8.43 -1.31 -0.65
CA ILE A 74 -7.36 -1.78 0.27
C ILE A 74 -5.95 -1.56 -0.31
N GLY A 75 -5.88 -1.15 -1.57
CA GLY A 75 -4.68 -1.01 -2.39
C GLY A 75 -4.40 0.44 -2.80
N SER A 76 -3.12 0.83 -2.89
CA SER A 76 -2.63 2.10 -3.43
C SER A 76 -2.56 2.10 -4.96
N GLY A 77 -2.65 0.93 -5.60
CA GLY A 77 -2.46 0.79 -7.05
C GLY A 77 -3.39 1.66 -7.90
N SER A 78 -4.64 1.87 -7.48
CA SER A 78 -5.57 2.78 -8.17
C SER A 78 -5.12 4.24 -8.09
N VAL A 79 -4.63 4.68 -6.93
CA VAL A 79 -4.07 6.00 -6.70
C VAL A 79 -2.76 6.18 -7.48
N GLU A 80 -1.84 5.22 -7.39
CA GLU A 80 -0.57 5.23 -8.12
C GLU A 80 -0.77 5.26 -9.64
N SER A 81 -1.72 4.48 -10.16
CA SER A 81 -2.08 4.48 -11.58
C SER A 81 -2.62 5.85 -12.02
N LYS A 82 -3.51 6.47 -11.24
CA LYS A 82 -4.01 7.82 -11.52
C LYS A 82 -2.88 8.87 -11.49
N ILE A 83 -1.99 8.80 -10.51
CA ILE A 83 -0.80 9.67 -10.44
C ILE A 83 0.07 9.49 -11.69
N LYS A 84 0.30 8.24 -12.13
CA LYS A 84 1.05 7.95 -13.37
C LYS A 84 0.36 8.54 -14.60
N GLN A 85 -0.96 8.43 -14.72
CA GLN A 85 -1.73 9.02 -15.84
C GLN A 85 -1.70 10.54 -15.86
N ILE A 86 -1.75 11.19 -14.68
CA ILE A 86 -1.55 12.63 -14.56
C ILE A 86 -0.13 12.98 -15.02
N ALA A 87 0.88 12.34 -14.43
CA ALA A 87 2.29 12.62 -14.69
C ALA A 87 2.72 12.38 -16.14
N HIS A 88 2.12 11.40 -16.83
CA HIS A 88 2.48 10.99 -18.19
C HIS A 88 2.53 12.16 -19.21
N ARG A 89 1.72 13.20 -19.02
CA ARG A 89 1.71 14.38 -19.91
C ARG A 89 2.33 15.63 -19.29
N LEU A 90 2.64 15.59 -18.00
CA LEU A 90 3.16 16.74 -17.25
C LEU A 90 4.65 16.65 -16.97
N LYS A 91 5.20 15.44 -16.93
CA LYS A 91 6.62 15.18 -16.68
C LYS A 91 7.31 14.85 -18.00
N ILE A 92 8.02 15.84 -18.54
CA ILE A 92 8.87 15.70 -19.72
C ILE A 92 10.32 15.73 -19.26
N THR A 93 11.15 14.80 -19.76
CA THR A 93 12.57 14.74 -19.42
C THR A 93 13.27 16.05 -19.76
N GLY A 94 13.99 16.62 -18.78
CA GLY A 94 14.72 17.88 -18.94
C GLY A 94 13.86 19.16 -18.84
N ALA A 95 12.54 19.04 -18.69
CA ALA A 95 11.66 20.20 -18.54
C ALA A 95 11.23 20.41 -17.08
N SER A 96 11.00 21.66 -16.70
CA SER A 96 10.39 22.03 -15.42
C SER A 96 9.30 23.08 -15.65
N TRP A 97 8.32 23.12 -14.76
CA TRP A 97 7.26 24.11 -14.76
C TRP A 97 7.59 25.24 -13.80
N GLN A 98 7.27 26.47 -14.17
CA GLN A 98 7.19 27.56 -13.20
C GLN A 98 6.12 27.23 -12.15
N SER A 99 6.45 27.38 -10.87
CA SER A 99 5.59 26.96 -9.75
C SER A 99 4.17 27.55 -9.83
N CYS A 100 4.06 28.82 -10.26
CA CYS A 100 2.78 29.50 -10.44
C CYS A 100 1.86 28.84 -11.49
N ASN A 101 2.40 28.14 -12.47
CA ASN A 101 1.64 27.52 -13.56
C ASN A 101 1.21 26.07 -13.24
N VAL A 102 1.84 25.43 -12.24
CA VAL A 102 1.57 24.04 -11.87
C VAL A 102 0.09 23.79 -11.52
N PRO A 103 -0.59 24.63 -10.69
CA PRO A 103 -1.99 24.39 -10.34
C PRO A 103 -2.93 24.39 -11.55
N GLN A 104 -2.73 25.32 -12.49
CA GLN A 104 -3.56 25.41 -13.69
C GLN A 104 -3.41 24.16 -14.57
N VAL A 105 -2.16 23.75 -14.81
CA VAL A 105 -1.83 22.60 -15.65
C VAL A 105 -2.38 21.30 -15.02
N LEU A 106 -2.23 21.13 -13.71
CA LEU A 106 -2.83 20.01 -12.97
C LEU A 106 -4.35 20.01 -13.08
N ARG A 107 -5.00 21.16 -12.87
CA ARG A 107 -6.46 21.30 -12.97
C ARG A 107 -6.97 20.86 -14.34
N HIS A 108 -6.34 21.33 -15.43
CA HIS A 108 -6.72 20.92 -16.78
C HIS A 108 -6.54 19.41 -16.99
N ARG A 109 -5.43 18.83 -16.52
CA ARG A 109 -5.20 17.38 -16.66
C ARG A 109 -6.20 16.56 -15.85
N CYS A 110 -6.54 16.97 -14.64
CA CYS A 110 -7.55 16.33 -13.81
C CYS A 110 -8.94 16.43 -14.45
N ALA A 111 -9.33 17.61 -14.96
CA ALA A 111 -10.59 17.78 -15.69
C ALA A 111 -10.67 16.83 -16.89
N TYR A 112 -9.58 16.68 -17.65
CA TYR A 112 -9.52 15.78 -18.80
C TYR A 112 -9.73 14.32 -18.40
N LEU A 113 -8.99 13.85 -17.40
CA LEU A 113 -9.07 12.45 -16.94
C LEU A 113 -10.41 12.12 -16.27
N ASN A 114 -11.08 13.12 -15.71
CA ASN A 114 -12.41 12.98 -15.11
C ASN A 114 -13.55 13.16 -16.13
N GLY A 115 -13.25 13.47 -17.39
CA GLY A 115 -14.28 13.73 -18.40
C GLY A 115 -15.03 15.06 -18.21
N CYS A 116 -14.52 15.96 -17.37
CA CYS A 116 -15.14 17.24 -17.02
C CYS A 116 -14.59 18.41 -17.85
N LEU A 117 -14.16 18.15 -19.08
CA LEU A 117 -13.54 19.18 -19.92
C LEU A 117 -14.56 20.03 -20.70
N PHE A 118 -15.84 19.62 -20.67
CA PHE A 118 -16.99 20.31 -21.24
C PHE A 118 -18.22 20.08 -20.36
#